data_AF-A0A6V7Y5U4-F1
#
_entry.id   AF-A0A6V7Y5U4-F1
#
_cell.length_a   1.000
_cell.length_b   1.000
_cell.length_c   1.000
_cell.angle_alpha   90.00
_cell.angle_beta   90.00
_cell.angle_gamma   90.00
#
_symmetry.space_group_name_H-M   'P 1'
#
loop_
_entity.id
_entity.type
_entity.pdbx_description
1 polymer ?
#
loop_
_entity_poly.entity_id
_entity_poly.type
_entity_poly.pdbx_seq_one_letter_code
_entity_poly.pdbx_strand_id
1 'polypeptide(L)'
;MLLIYLSILDIGTLWVLTFAHGFFNLNGLILGINRCLEVAFPKIAQKLFHNNRVYIWITFCNLYGLSWLLFSHNYIFNGRKFEVSFDPLNGYRPFRMELFENDLLPFTIHNTILALGSPIIYSIFSICVFLKGRELISSVSKEEKLVFIQVFIISMLNTSAGIVISYNMYHPDHGTLTVIIAQFTLLHIHGNLIFTIIKGNFHFLHKRLFLL
;
A
#
# COMPACT_ATOMS: atom_id res chain seq x y z
N MET A 1 -5.12 35.43 -0.86
CA MET A 1 -4.89 34.77 0.46
C MET A 1 -5.53 33.38 0.55
N LEU A 2 -6.79 33.18 0.15
CA LEU A 2 -7.46 31.86 0.22
C LEU A 2 -6.75 30.75 -0.58
N LEU A 3 -6.23 31.07 -1.77
CA LEU A 3 -5.45 30.15 -2.62
C LEU A 3 -4.12 29.72 -1.97
N ILE A 4 -3.46 30.60 -1.21
CA ILE A 4 -2.19 30.30 -0.54
C ILE A 4 -2.44 29.39 0.69
N TYR A 5 -3.57 29.58 1.38
CA TYR A 5 -3.96 28.75 2.52
C TYR A 5 -4.38 27.33 2.11
N LEU A 6 -5.11 27.20 1.00
CA LEU A 6 -5.40 25.90 0.37
C LEU A 6 -4.10 25.21 -0.07
N SER A 7 -3.16 25.95 -0.67
CA SER A 7 -1.86 25.41 -1.09
C SER A 7 -1.02 24.85 0.06
N ILE A 8 -0.97 25.54 1.21
CA ILE A 8 -0.15 25.09 2.36
C ILE A 8 -0.78 23.88 3.07
N LEU A 9 -2.11 23.83 3.17
CA LEU A 9 -2.83 22.67 3.72
C LEU A 9 -2.73 21.45 2.79
N ASP A 10 -2.80 21.67 1.47
CA ASP A 10 -2.63 20.63 0.46
C ASP A 10 -1.18 20.12 0.45
N ILE A 11 -0.17 20.97 0.53
CA ILE A 11 1.24 20.54 0.56
C ILE A 11 1.51 19.70 1.81
N GLY A 12 1.11 20.15 3.00
CA GLY A 12 1.29 19.34 4.22
C GLY A 12 0.60 17.98 4.15
N THR A 13 -0.62 17.94 3.62
CA THR A 13 -1.38 16.70 3.44
C THR A 13 -0.75 15.78 2.39
N LEU A 14 -0.27 16.34 1.28
CA LEU A 14 0.42 15.60 0.21
C LEU A 14 1.75 15.01 0.69
N TRP A 15 2.49 15.72 1.54
CA TRP A 15 3.73 15.22 2.14
C TRP A 15 3.46 14.04 3.09
N VAL A 16 2.42 14.15 3.92
CA VAL A 16 1.98 13.03 4.79
C VAL A 16 1.54 11.84 3.95
N LEU A 17 0.88 12.06 2.82
CA LEU A 17 0.46 10.99 1.90
C LEU A 17 1.65 10.30 1.21
N THR A 18 2.67 11.05 0.78
CA THR A 18 3.89 10.47 0.17
C THR A 18 4.69 9.64 1.18
N PHE A 19 4.85 10.14 2.41
CA PHE A 19 5.45 9.37 3.51
C PHE A 19 4.65 8.10 3.82
N ALA A 20 3.33 8.26 3.97
CA ALA A 20 2.41 7.15 4.20
C ALA A 20 2.50 6.10 3.10
N HIS A 21 2.60 6.52 1.83
CA HIS A 21 2.72 5.62 0.69
C HIS A 21 3.95 4.72 0.82
N GLY A 22 5.15 5.30 0.99
CA GLY A 22 6.39 4.52 1.11
C GLY A 22 6.43 3.66 2.38
N PHE A 23 5.98 4.21 3.51
CA PHE A 23 5.97 3.53 4.80
C PHE A 23 4.98 2.36 4.83
N PHE A 24 3.69 2.58 4.54
CA PHE A 24 2.66 1.56 4.70
C PHE A 24 2.87 0.38 3.77
N ASN A 25 3.29 0.63 2.53
CA ASN A 25 3.49 -0.44 1.55
C ASN A 25 4.66 -1.36 1.93
N LEU A 26 5.80 -0.80 2.30
CA LEU A 26 6.97 -1.60 2.67
C LEU A 26 6.72 -2.37 3.99
N ASN A 27 6.04 -1.73 4.94
CA ASN A 27 5.71 -2.37 6.22
C ASN A 27 4.72 -3.53 6.03
N GLY A 28 3.73 -3.38 5.13
CA GLY A 28 2.83 -4.46 4.74
C GLY A 28 3.57 -5.65 4.12
N LEU A 29 4.52 -5.39 3.23
CA LEU A 29 5.35 -6.43 2.61
C LEU A 29 6.18 -7.19 3.65
N ILE A 30 6.86 -6.47 4.56
CA ILE A 30 7.67 -7.09 5.63
C ILE A 30 6.80 -7.90 6.59
N LEU A 31 5.62 -7.41 6.94
CA LEU A 31 4.68 -8.15 7.78
C LEU A 31 4.24 -9.45 7.09
N GLY A 32 3.94 -9.40 5.79
CA GLY A 32 3.65 -10.58 4.98
C GLY A 32 4.80 -11.59 5.01
N ILE A 33 6.04 -11.14 4.81
CA ILE A 33 7.25 -11.97 4.88
C ILE A 33 7.40 -12.62 6.26
N ASN A 34 7.22 -11.86 7.35
CA ASN A 34 7.30 -12.40 8.69
C ASN A 34 6.28 -13.54 8.90
N ARG A 35 5.02 -13.34 8.50
CA ARG A 35 3.99 -14.38 8.62
C ARG A 35 4.27 -15.61 7.77
N CYS A 36 4.77 -15.43 6.54
CA CYS A 36 5.24 -16.54 5.71
C CYS A 36 6.34 -17.34 6.39
N LEU A 37 7.34 -16.66 6.94
CA LEU A 37 8.46 -17.32 7.59
C LEU A 37 8.07 -18.00 8.89
N GLU A 38 7.16 -17.44 9.69
CA GLU A 38 6.65 -18.08 10.91
C GLU A 38 5.99 -19.43 10.57
N VAL A 39 5.21 -19.49 9.49
CA VAL A 39 4.53 -20.71 9.07
C VAL A 39 5.47 -21.68 8.35
N ALA A 40 6.28 -21.19 7.40
CA ALA A 40 7.12 -22.05 6.56
C ALA A 40 8.41 -22.49 7.29
N PHE A 41 9.12 -21.55 7.91
CA PHE A 41 10.47 -21.71 8.47
C PHE A 41 10.64 -20.96 9.82
N PRO A 42 10.03 -21.45 10.92
CA PRO A 42 9.95 -20.73 12.18
C PRO A 42 11.33 -20.35 12.78
N LYS A 43 12.37 -21.17 12.54
CA LYS A 43 13.75 -20.86 12.96
C LYS A 43 14.31 -19.60 12.28
N ILE A 44 13.98 -19.37 11.01
CA ILE A 44 14.41 -18.19 10.26
C ILE A 44 13.62 -16.97 10.72
N ALA A 45 12.30 -17.12 10.93
CA ALA A 45 11.46 -16.07 11.48
C ALA A 45 11.98 -15.57 12.83
N GLN A 46 12.33 -16.49 13.75
CA GLN A 46 12.89 -16.12 15.04
C GLN A 46 14.23 -15.37 14.92
N LYS A 47 15.08 -15.76 13.96
CA LYS A 47 16.36 -15.09 13.73
C LYS A 47 16.18 -13.66 13.21
N LEU A 48 15.19 -13.43 12.34
CA LEU A 48 14.99 -12.14 11.66
C LEU A 48 14.05 -11.18 12.40
N PHE A 49 13.02 -11.69 13.08
CA PHE A 49 11.90 -10.90 13.61
C PHE A 49 11.66 -11.08 15.11
N HIS A 50 12.49 -11.82 15.86
CA HIS A 50 12.28 -11.96 17.30
C HIS A 50 12.92 -10.83 18.12
N ASN A 51 12.31 -10.49 19.26
CA ASN A 51 12.72 -9.43 20.20
C ASN A 51 12.86 -8.07 19.50
N ASN A 52 13.92 -7.32 19.84
CA ASN A 52 14.13 -5.96 19.38
C ASN A 52 14.51 -5.87 17.89
N ARG A 53 14.68 -7.00 17.19
CA ARG A 53 14.99 -7.03 15.75
C ARG A 53 13.83 -6.56 14.89
N VAL A 54 12.59 -6.67 15.37
CA VAL A 54 11.42 -6.05 14.69
C VAL A 54 11.61 -4.55 14.57
N TYR A 55 12.17 -3.88 15.58
CA TYR A 55 12.39 -2.43 15.54
C TYR A 55 13.38 -2.04 14.45
N ILE A 56 14.36 -2.89 14.11
CA ILE A 56 15.28 -2.63 12.99
C ILE A 56 14.50 -2.54 11.68
N TRP A 57 13.57 -3.47 11.44
CA TRP A 57 12.72 -3.46 10.25
C TRP A 57 11.74 -2.28 10.24
N ILE A 58 11.14 -1.96 11.38
CA ILE A 58 10.27 -0.78 11.51
C ILE A 58 11.05 0.50 11.24
N THR A 59 12.24 0.66 11.82
CA THR A 59 13.12 1.81 11.57
C THR A 59 13.52 1.88 10.09
N PHE A 60 13.83 0.75 9.46
CA PHE A 60 14.11 0.69 8.04
C PHE A 60 12.90 1.17 7.20
N CYS A 61 11.68 0.72 7.50
CA CYS A 61 10.46 1.22 6.84
C CYS A 61 10.27 2.73 7.02
N ASN A 62 10.54 3.25 8.22
CA ASN A 62 10.42 4.68 8.50
C ASN A 62 11.46 5.49 7.72
N LEU A 63 12.72 5.04 7.69
CA LEU A 63 13.78 5.70 6.92
C LEU A 63 13.49 5.67 5.42
N TYR A 64 12.95 4.56 4.92
CA TYR A 64 12.50 4.46 3.53
C TYR A 64 11.34 5.41 3.25
N GLY A 65 10.28 5.43 4.07
CA GLY A 65 9.20 6.40 3.93
C GLY A 65 9.69 7.85 4.00
N LEU A 66 10.66 8.13 4.88
CA LEU A 66 11.27 9.44 5.02
C LEU A 66 12.10 9.83 3.79
N SER A 67 12.81 8.90 3.15
CA SER A 67 13.52 9.20 1.90
C SER A 67 12.56 9.57 0.77
N TRP A 68 11.42 8.89 0.69
CA TRP A 68 10.36 9.26 -0.27
C TRP A 68 9.80 10.66 0.02
N LEU A 69 9.63 11.00 1.29
CA LEU A 69 9.17 12.34 1.68
C LEU A 69 10.18 13.44 1.31
N LEU A 70 11.48 13.20 1.50
CA LEU A 70 12.51 14.22 1.31
C LEU A 70 13.00 14.37 -0.14
N PHE A 71 12.97 13.29 -0.93
CA PHE A 71 13.66 13.24 -2.22
C PHE A 71 12.76 12.94 -3.41
N SER A 72 11.47 12.63 -3.22
CA SER A 72 10.55 12.36 -4.34
C SER A 72 9.62 13.53 -4.61
N HIS A 73 9.34 13.77 -5.89
CA HIS A 73 8.29 14.72 -6.27
C HIS A 73 6.91 14.25 -5.77
N ASN A 74 6.15 15.20 -5.21
CA ASN A 74 4.79 14.92 -4.75
C ASN A 74 3.85 14.72 -5.94
N TYR A 75 3.02 13.69 -5.85
CA TYR A 75 1.94 13.48 -6.81
C TYR A 75 0.80 14.44 -6.51
N ILE A 76 0.39 15.22 -7.50
CA ILE A 76 -0.69 16.18 -7.34
C ILE A 76 -1.88 15.72 -8.18
N PHE A 77 -3.08 15.89 -7.61
CA PHE A 77 -4.30 15.63 -8.33
C PHE A 77 -4.49 16.62 -9.49
N ASN A 78 -4.61 16.12 -10.69
CA ASN A 78 -4.90 16.89 -11.89
C ASN A 78 -6.42 16.95 -12.11
N GLY A 79 -7.02 18.13 -11.93
CA GLY A 79 -8.47 18.31 -12.06
C GLY A 79 -9.03 18.14 -13.48
N ARG A 80 -8.20 18.24 -14.52
CA ARG A 80 -8.63 18.10 -15.93
C ARG A 80 -8.68 16.63 -16.37
N LYS A 81 -7.67 15.85 -15.99
CA LYS A 81 -7.60 14.41 -16.27
C LYS A 81 -8.24 13.57 -15.18
N PHE A 82 -8.57 14.18 -14.05
CA PHE A 82 -9.18 13.55 -12.87
C PHE A 82 -8.32 12.38 -12.34
N GLU A 83 -7.00 12.56 -12.34
CA GLU A 83 -6.01 11.55 -11.97
C GLU A 83 -4.87 12.13 -11.13
N VAL A 84 -4.12 11.25 -10.49
CA VAL A 84 -2.92 11.61 -9.72
C VAL A 84 -1.70 11.52 -10.65
N SER A 85 -0.94 12.61 -10.77
CA SER A 85 0.18 12.69 -11.71
C SER A 85 1.36 13.50 -11.15
N PHE A 86 2.55 13.30 -11.72
CA PHE A 86 3.73 14.12 -11.42
C PHE A 86 3.65 15.53 -12.02
N ASP A 87 2.98 15.70 -13.17
CA ASP A 87 2.73 17.03 -13.78
C ASP A 87 1.26 17.46 -13.57
N PRO A 88 0.97 18.29 -12.56
CA PRO A 88 -0.40 18.78 -12.34
C PRO A 88 -0.95 19.60 -13.52
N LEU A 89 -0.08 20.05 -14.42
CA LEU A 89 -0.46 20.82 -15.62
C LEU A 89 -0.59 19.96 -16.88
N ASN A 90 -0.47 18.63 -16.75
CA ASN A 90 -0.70 17.71 -17.86
C ASN A 90 -2.09 17.94 -18.49
N GLY A 91 -2.14 18.06 -19.82
CA GLY A 91 -3.35 18.41 -20.57
C GLY A 91 -3.58 19.91 -20.74
N TYR A 92 -3.05 20.79 -19.87
CA TYR A 92 -3.05 22.25 -20.08
C TYR A 92 -1.88 22.71 -20.95
N ARG A 93 -0.77 21.98 -20.92
CA ARG A 93 0.44 22.20 -21.73
C ARG A 93 0.99 20.84 -22.22
N PRO A 94 1.88 20.84 -23.23
CA PRO A 94 2.58 19.63 -23.64
C PRO A 94 3.33 19.03 -22.46
N PHE A 95 3.17 17.72 -22.25
CA PHE A 95 3.85 16.99 -21.18
C PHE A 95 5.36 16.98 -21.45
N ARG A 96 6.16 17.31 -20.43
CA ARG A 96 7.62 17.32 -20.51
C ARG A 96 8.19 16.19 -19.66
N MET A 97 8.31 15.01 -20.26
CA MET A 97 8.79 13.79 -19.60
C MET A 97 10.18 13.98 -18.97
N GLU A 98 11.06 14.73 -19.62
CA GLU A 98 12.43 15.03 -19.16
C GLU A 98 12.50 15.66 -17.76
N LEU A 99 11.45 16.38 -17.33
CA LEU A 99 11.40 16.98 -16.00
C LEU A 99 11.13 15.97 -14.88
N PHE A 100 10.61 14.79 -15.20
CA PHE A 100 10.14 13.80 -14.23
C PHE A 100 10.80 12.42 -14.42
N GLU A 101 11.65 12.25 -15.42
CA GLU A 101 12.27 10.96 -15.78
C GLU A 101 13.04 10.35 -14.60
N ASN A 102 13.73 11.20 -13.83
CA ASN A 102 14.48 10.79 -12.64
C ASN A 102 13.59 10.30 -11.49
N ASP A 103 12.32 10.70 -11.42
CA ASP A 103 11.36 10.25 -10.40
C ASP A 103 10.51 9.06 -10.89
N LEU A 104 10.24 9.00 -12.20
CA LEU A 104 9.46 7.95 -12.86
C LEU A 104 10.09 6.57 -12.68
N LEU A 105 11.41 6.45 -12.84
CA LEU A 105 12.09 5.16 -12.74
C LEU A 105 12.05 4.58 -11.31
N PRO A 106 12.47 5.30 -10.25
CA PRO A 106 12.34 4.82 -8.87
C PRO A 106 10.90 4.49 -8.47
N PHE A 107 9.93 5.30 -8.91
CA PHE A 107 8.51 5.06 -8.69
C PHE A 107 8.01 3.78 -9.35
N THR A 108 8.36 3.58 -10.60
CA THR A 108 7.95 2.39 -11.35
C THR A 108 8.57 1.13 -10.76
N ILE A 109 9.84 1.19 -10.35
CA ILE A 109 10.52 0.08 -9.67
C ILE A 109 9.83 -0.23 -8.34
N HIS A 110 9.58 0.78 -7.50
CA HIS A 110 8.90 0.61 -6.22
C HIS A 110 7.52 -0.02 -6.39
N ASN A 111 6.70 0.54 -7.28
CA ASN A 111 5.36 0.02 -7.55
C ASN A 111 5.41 -1.39 -8.13
N THR A 112 6.36 -1.70 -9.00
CA THR A 112 6.49 -3.04 -9.59
C THR A 112 6.89 -4.06 -8.54
N ILE A 113 7.84 -3.74 -7.65
CA ILE A 113 8.23 -4.61 -6.54
C ILE A 113 7.03 -4.88 -5.63
N LEU A 114 6.24 -3.86 -5.31
CA LEU A 114 5.06 -4.02 -4.46
C LEU A 114 3.94 -4.80 -5.16
N ALA A 115 3.69 -4.48 -6.42
CA ALA A 115 2.68 -5.09 -7.28
C ALA A 115 2.95 -6.58 -7.50
N LEU A 116 4.21 -6.99 -7.63
CA LEU A 116 4.54 -8.40 -7.80
C LEU A 116 4.80 -9.09 -6.45
N GLY A 117 5.57 -8.44 -5.57
CA GLY A 117 6.02 -9.03 -4.32
C GLY A 117 4.88 -9.34 -3.36
N SER A 118 3.93 -8.42 -3.19
CA SER A 118 2.83 -8.58 -2.24
C SER A 118 1.93 -9.79 -2.57
N PRO A 119 1.37 -9.92 -3.79
CA PRO A 119 0.55 -11.09 -4.11
C PRO A 119 1.35 -12.39 -4.13
N ILE A 120 2.64 -12.38 -4.51
CA ILE A 120 3.51 -13.57 -4.43
C ILE A 120 3.66 -14.01 -2.97
N ILE A 121 3.99 -13.10 -2.06
CA ILE A 121 4.16 -13.39 -0.63
C ILE A 121 2.87 -13.97 -0.05
N TYR A 122 1.71 -13.33 -0.29
CA TYR A 122 0.44 -13.83 0.22
C TYR A 122 -0.03 -15.11 -0.46
N SER A 123 0.34 -15.36 -1.72
CA SER A 123 0.09 -16.64 -2.38
C SER A 123 0.94 -17.76 -1.77
N ILE A 124 2.23 -17.51 -1.52
CA ILE A 124 3.12 -18.44 -0.80
C ILE A 124 2.56 -18.73 0.59
N PHE A 125 2.12 -17.70 1.33
CA PHE A 125 1.48 -17.89 2.62
C PHE A 125 0.25 -18.80 2.51
N SER A 126 -0.65 -18.52 1.56
CA SER A 126 -1.87 -19.30 1.32
C SER A 126 -1.53 -20.78 1.09
N ILE A 127 -0.55 -21.03 0.23
CA ILE A 127 -0.08 -22.38 -0.11
C ILE A 127 0.54 -23.04 1.13
N CYS A 128 1.38 -22.35 1.89
CA CYS A 128 1.99 -22.89 3.11
C CYS A 128 0.95 -23.28 4.16
N VAL A 129 -0.08 -22.45 4.37
CA VAL A 129 -1.20 -22.74 5.27
C VAL A 129 -2.00 -23.92 4.77
N PHE A 130 -2.27 -24.02 3.46
CA PHE A 130 -3.01 -25.12 2.86
C PHE A 130 -2.25 -26.45 2.98
N LEU A 131 -0.95 -26.46 2.68
CA LEU A 131 -0.10 -27.66 2.72
C LEU A 131 0.15 -28.16 4.15
N LYS A 132 0.31 -27.26 5.13
CA LYS A 132 0.41 -27.63 6.56
C LYS A 132 -0.96 -27.76 7.25
N GLY A 133 -2.02 -27.73 6.46
CA GLY A 133 -3.36 -27.30 6.88
C GLY A 133 -4.27 -28.32 7.54
N ARG A 134 -3.80 -29.46 8.04
CA ARG A 134 -4.70 -30.36 8.80
C ARG A 134 -4.73 -30.08 10.31
N GLU A 135 -3.64 -29.61 10.90
CA GLU A 135 -3.59 -29.29 12.35
C GLU A 135 -3.61 -27.78 12.62
N LEU A 136 -3.09 -26.97 11.70
CA LEU A 136 -3.08 -25.50 11.88
C LEU A 136 -4.42 -24.86 11.53
N ILE A 137 -5.13 -25.32 10.49
CA ILE A 137 -6.41 -24.72 10.05
C ILE A 137 -7.53 -24.89 11.09
N SER A 138 -7.49 -25.94 11.90
CA SER A 138 -8.41 -26.14 13.02
C SER A 138 -8.13 -25.20 14.20
N SER A 139 -6.87 -24.76 14.36
CA SER A 139 -6.44 -23.81 15.39
C SER A 139 -6.64 -22.34 15.02
N VAL A 140 -6.69 -22.02 13.72
CA VAL A 140 -6.84 -20.64 13.23
C VAL A 140 -8.31 -20.21 13.27
N SER A 141 -8.56 -19.10 13.95
CA SER A 141 -9.90 -18.52 14.12
C SER A 141 -10.53 -18.10 12.80
N LYS A 142 -11.86 -17.96 12.77
CA LYS A 142 -12.58 -17.51 11.55
C LYS A 142 -12.17 -16.10 11.18
N GLU A 143 -11.90 -15.28 12.18
CA GLU A 143 -11.51 -13.88 12.09
C GLU A 143 -10.13 -13.76 11.42
N GLU A 144 -9.15 -14.57 11.80
CA GLU A 144 -7.83 -14.59 11.16
C GLU A 144 -7.89 -15.00 9.69
N LYS A 145 -8.78 -15.94 9.33
CA LYS A 145 -9.00 -16.34 7.94
C LYS A 145 -9.62 -15.22 7.10
N LEU A 146 -10.55 -14.46 7.67
CA LEU A 146 -11.17 -13.31 7.00
C LEU A 146 -10.16 -12.17 6.81
N VAL A 147 -9.36 -11.87 7.83
CA VAL A 147 -8.26 -10.89 7.73
C VAL A 147 -7.27 -11.32 6.65
N PHE A 148 -6.98 -12.61 6.55
CA PHE A 148 -6.09 -13.13 5.53
C PHE A 148 -6.60 -12.91 4.11
N ILE A 149 -7.84 -13.33 3.82
CA ILE A 149 -8.48 -13.13 2.50
C ILE A 149 -8.55 -11.63 2.18
N GLN A 150 -8.86 -10.80 3.17
CA GLN A 150 -8.92 -9.37 3.01
C GLN A 150 -7.56 -8.78 2.59
N VAL A 151 -6.49 -9.13 3.30
CA VAL A 151 -5.14 -8.62 2.99
C VAL A 151 -4.69 -9.08 1.60
N PHE A 152 -5.03 -10.32 1.22
CA PHE A 152 -4.78 -10.83 -0.13
C PHE A 152 -5.53 -10.01 -1.20
N ILE A 153 -6.83 -9.73 -1.00
CA ILE A 153 -7.62 -8.93 -1.95
C ILE A 153 -7.09 -7.50 -2.04
N ILE A 154 -6.77 -6.86 -0.90
CA ILE A 154 -6.19 -5.52 -0.87
C ILE A 154 -4.86 -5.49 -1.62
N SER A 155 -4.01 -6.49 -1.42
CA SER A 155 -2.74 -6.62 -2.14
C SER A 155 -2.94 -6.72 -3.66
N MET A 156 -3.93 -7.51 -4.11
CA MET A 156 -4.26 -7.63 -5.54
C MET A 156 -4.82 -6.32 -6.12
N LEU A 157 -5.66 -5.61 -5.37
CA LEU A 157 -6.17 -4.30 -5.79
C LEU A 157 -5.04 -3.26 -5.86
N ASN A 158 -4.12 -3.26 -4.90
CA ASN A 158 -2.94 -2.39 -4.86
C ASN A 158 -2.00 -2.64 -6.04
N THR A 159 -1.83 -3.91 -6.40
CA THR A 159 -1.09 -4.35 -7.59
C THR A 159 -1.71 -3.77 -8.86
N SER A 160 -3.02 -3.95 -9.04
CA SER A 160 -3.75 -3.43 -10.19
C SER A 160 -3.69 -1.90 -10.27
N ALA A 161 -3.85 -1.20 -9.15
CA ALA A 161 -3.72 0.25 -9.09
C ALA A 161 -2.32 0.71 -9.52
N GLY A 162 -1.27 0.10 -8.97
CA GLY A 162 0.11 0.43 -9.29
C GLY A 162 0.43 0.25 -10.78
N ILE A 163 -0.06 -0.83 -11.41
CA ILE A 163 0.12 -1.09 -12.84
C ILE A 163 -0.56 0.00 -13.68
N VAL A 164 -1.83 0.30 -13.40
CA VAL A 164 -2.60 1.25 -14.21
C VAL A 164 -2.10 2.68 -14.02
N ILE A 165 -1.74 3.08 -12.80
CA ILE A 165 -1.16 4.40 -12.53
C ILE A 165 0.18 4.55 -13.23
N SER A 166 1.05 3.54 -13.15
CA SER A 166 2.35 3.57 -13.85
C SER A 166 2.14 3.67 -15.37
N TYR A 167 1.20 2.89 -15.92
CA TYR A 167 0.83 2.98 -17.34
C TYR A 167 0.39 4.39 -17.75
N ASN A 168 -0.51 5.01 -16.97
CA ASN A 168 -1.01 6.37 -17.23
C ASN A 168 0.10 7.42 -17.20
N MET A 169 1.07 7.25 -16.30
CA MET A 169 2.20 8.17 -16.17
C MET A 169 3.16 8.10 -17.35
N TYR A 170 3.33 6.92 -17.98
CA TYR A 170 4.14 6.77 -19.20
C TYR A 170 3.39 7.13 -20.49
N HIS A 171 2.05 7.10 -20.47
CA HIS A 171 1.23 7.38 -21.65
C HIS A 171 0.31 8.58 -21.37
N PRO A 172 0.76 9.82 -21.65
CA PRO A 172 -0.05 11.01 -21.40
C PRO A 172 -1.39 11.01 -22.14
N ASP A 173 -1.51 10.29 -23.27
CA ASP A 173 -2.72 10.22 -24.10
C ASP A 173 -3.58 8.98 -23.80
N HIS A 174 -3.47 8.41 -22.59
CA HIS A 174 -4.28 7.27 -22.17
C HIS A 174 -5.79 7.59 -22.17
N GLY A 175 -6.62 6.57 -22.40
CA GLY A 175 -8.08 6.71 -22.44
C GLY A 175 -8.73 6.69 -21.05
N THR A 176 -9.93 7.28 -20.95
CA THR A 176 -10.72 7.42 -19.70
C THR A 176 -10.93 6.11 -18.93
N LEU A 177 -10.98 4.96 -19.62
CA LEU A 177 -11.16 3.65 -18.98
C LEU A 177 -10.05 3.35 -17.97
N THR A 178 -8.81 3.68 -18.30
CA THR A 178 -7.65 3.45 -17.42
C THR A 178 -7.72 4.31 -16.16
N VAL A 179 -8.13 5.58 -16.29
CA VAL A 179 -8.38 6.47 -15.16
C VAL A 179 -9.48 5.93 -14.26
N ILE A 180 -10.58 5.43 -14.82
CA ILE A 180 -11.69 4.84 -14.03
C ILE A 180 -11.19 3.62 -13.23
N ILE A 181 -10.41 2.74 -13.86
CA ILE A 181 -9.86 1.55 -13.18
C ILE A 181 -8.88 1.96 -12.07
N ALA A 182 -8.01 2.95 -12.33
CA ALA A 182 -7.09 3.48 -11.33
C ALA A 182 -7.85 4.07 -10.13
N GLN A 183 -8.85 4.91 -10.37
CA GLN A 183 -9.65 5.52 -9.29
C GLN A 183 -10.46 4.48 -8.52
N PHE A 184 -11.06 3.51 -9.22
CA PHE A 184 -11.82 2.42 -8.59
C PHE A 184 -10.93 1.61 -7.65
N THR A 185 -9.77 1.18 -8.13
CA THR A 185 -8.82 0.39 -7.32
C THR A 185 -8.29 1.19 -6.15
N LEU A 186 -7.91 2.46 -6.37
CA LEU A 186 -7.45 3.39 -5.31
C LEU A 186 -8.51 3.59 -4.21
N LEU A 187 -9.77 3.81 -4.60
CA LEU A 187 -10.88 3.98 -3.68
C LEU A 187 -11.09 2.72 -2.82
N HIS A 188 -10.97 1.53 -3.41
CA HIS A 188 -11.15 0.29 -2.67
C HIS A 188 -9.98 -0.04 -1.75
N ILE A 189 -8.75 0.37 -2.09
CA ILE A 189 -7.59 0.20 -1.20
C ILE A 189 -7.73 1.07 0.04
N HIS A 190 -8.01 2.36 -0.13
CA HIS A 190 -8.09 3.30 1.01
C HIS A 190 -9.46 3.29 1.71
N GLY A 191 -10.55 3.04 0.99
CA GLY A 191 -11.91 2.98 1.53
C GLY A 191 -12.20 1.72 2.36
N ASN A 192 -11.63 0.57 2.01
CA ASN A 192 -11.84 -0.67 2.78
C ASN A 192 -11.10 -0.69 4.14
N LEU A 193 -10.04 0.11 4.30
CA LEU A 193 -9.34 0.23 5.58
C LEU A 193 -10.28 0.78 6.68
N ILE A 194 -11.14 1.72 6.32
CA ILE A 194 -12.09 2.39 7.23
C ILE A 194 -13.16 1.40 7.72
N PHE A 195 -13.75 0.59 6.84
CA PHE A 195 -14.75 -0.41 7.22
C PHE A 195 -14.21 -1.44 8.22
N THR A 196 -12.91 -1.74 8.16
CA THR A 196 -12.27 -2.76 8.99
C THR A 196 -11.94 -2.25 10.39
N ILE A 197 -11.46 -1.01 10.50
CA ILE A 197 -11.25 -0.33 11.80
C ILE A 197 -12.58 -0.19 12.54
N ILE A 198 -13.65 0.15 11.82
CA ILE A 198 -15.00 0.30 12.41
C ILE A 198 -15.54 -1.06 12.89
N LYS A 199 -15.44 -2.12 12.08
CA LYS A 199 -15.95 -3.45 12.46
C LYS A 199 -15.13 -4.12 13.58
N GLY A 200 -13.81 -3.96 13.54
CA GLY A 200 -12.88 -4.46 14.54
C GLY A 200 -13.02 -3.77 15.91
N ASN A 201 -13.16 -2.43 15.91
CA ASN A 201 -13.39 -1.68 17.14
C ASN A 201 -14.77 -1.96 17.75
N PHE A 202 -15.83 -2.11 16.93
CA PHE A 202 -17.16 -2.48 17.44
C PHE A 202 -17.15 -3.86 18.12
N HIS A 203 -16.43 -4.83 17.57
CA HIS A 203 -16.36 -6.17 18.16
C HIS A 203 -15.49 -6.22 19.43
N PHE A 204 -14.40 -5.44 19.47
CA PHE A 204 -13.56 -5.30 20.67
C PHE A 204 -14.30 -4.59 21.82
N LEU A 205 -15.07 -3.54 21.50
CA LEU A 205 -15.97 -2.88 22.45
C LEU A 205 -17.08 -3.82 22.95
N HIS A 206 -17.70 -4.60 22.06
CA HIS A 206 -18.76 -5.54 22.43
C HIS A 206 -18.25 -6.68 23.34
N LYS A 207 -17.02 -7.19 23.14
CA LYS A 207 -16.44 -8.19 24.06
C LYS A 207 -16.10 -7.63 25.43
N ARG A 208 -15.72 -6.35 25.54
CA ARG A 208 -15.41 -5.71 26.83
C ARG A 208 -16.66 -5.30 27.62
N LEU A 209 -17.75 -4.95 26.93
CA LEU A 209 -19.02 -4.55 27.54
C LEU A 209 -19.86 -5.73 28.06
N PHE A 210 -19.61 -6.95 27.60
CA PHE A 210 -20.29 -8.18 28.06
C PHE A 210 -19.42 -9.07 28.97
N LEU A 211 -18.23 -8.60 29.36
CA LEU A 211 -17.35 -9.24 30.36
C LEU A 211 -17.19 -8.38 31.63
N LEU A 212 -18.02 -7.36 31.79
CA LEU A 212 -18.30 -6.62 33.04
C LEU A 212 -19.76 -6.88 33.42
#